data_AF-A0A7S0QGF6-F1
#
_entry.id   AF-A0A7S0QGF6-F1
#
_cell.length_a   1.000
_cell.length_b   1.000
_cell.length_c   1.000
_cell.angle_alpha   90.00
_cell.angle_beta   90.00
_cell.angle_gamma   90.00
#
_symmetry.space_group_name_H-M   'P 1'
#
loop_
_entity.id
_entity.type
_entity.pdbx_description
1 polymer ?
#
loop_
_entity_poly.entity_id
_entity_poly.type
_entity_poly.pdbx_seq_one_letter_code
_entity_poly.pdbx_strand_id
1 'polypeptide(L)'
;VLSNALQGQVVANFEFPLYTKDNRWVEVILNATPRTDVSGRIVGVLGVGQDITERKLVEKEKTRIAAELLTLIDSVNAPIFGVDVFGHVNEWNNKSAAITGFAREEV
;
A
#
# COMPACT_ATOMS: atom_id res chain seq x y z
N VAL A 1 14.52 10.18 13.16
CA VAL A 1 13.74 9.04 13.73
C VAL A 1 14.31 8.59 15.06
N LEU A 2 15.53 8.04 15.10
CA LEU A 2 16.16 7.62 16.36
C LEU A 2 16.37 8.78 17.34
N SER A 3 16.69 9.98 16.84
CA SER A 3 16.81 11.19 17.67
C SER A 3 15.49 11.57 18.36
N ASN A 4 14.34 11.35 17.71
CA ASN A 4 13.03 11.65 18.30
C ASN A 4 12.70 10.62 19.39
N ALA A 5 13.04 9.34 19.15
CA ALA A 5 12.94 8.30 20.16
C ALA A 5 13.85 8.57 21.37
N LEU A 6 15.05 9.13 21.16
CA LEU A 6 15.93 9.57 22.26
C LEU A 6 15.37 10.76 23.05
N GLN A 7 14.44 11.52 22.48
CA GLN A 7 13.73 12.62 23.14
C GLN A 7 12.42 12.19 23.80
N GLY A 8 12.10 10.89 23.79
CA GLY A 8 10.90 10.35 24.43
C GLY A 8 9.70 10.20 23.50
N GLN A 9 9.84 10.50 22.20
CA GLN A 9 8.76 10.32 21.25
C GLN A 9 8.79 8.93 20.62
N VAL A 10 7.65 8.23 20.68
CA VAL A 10 7.46 7.00 19.91
C VAL A 10 7.38 7.37 18.43
N VAL A 11 8.22 6.75 17.60
CA VAL A 11 8.14 6.86 16.15
C VAL A 11 7.71 5.50 15.60
N ALA A 12 6.55 5.45 14.95
CA ALA A 12 6.01 4.24 14.36
C ALA A 12 5.99 4.31 12.84
N ASN A 13 6.08 3.14 12.20
CA ASN A 13 5.90 2.95 10.76
C ASN A 13 6.77 3.86 9.88
N PHE A 14 8.00 4.15 10.29
CA PHE A 14 8.89 4.95 9.47
C PHE A 14 9.56 4.07 8.42
N GLU A 15 9.20 4.28 7.16
CA GLU A 15 9.73 3.50 6.03
C GLU A 15 10.93 4.20 5.39
N PHE A 16 11.98 3.43 5.10
CA PHE A 16 13.13 3.91 4.34
C PHE A 16 13.87 2.77 3.64
N PRO A 17 14.54 3.07 2.51
CA PRO A 17 15.39 2.10 1.85
C PRO A 17 16.73 1.94 2.59
N LEU A 18 17.23 0.71 2.63
CA LEU A 18 18.52 0.37 3.20
C LEU A 18 19.24 -0.66 2.31
N TYR A 19 20.58 -0.60 2.30
CA TYR A 19 21.41 -1.65 1.71
C TYR A 19 21.88 -2.60 2.81
N THR A 20 21.61 -3.89 2.62
CA THR A 20 22.17 -4.95 3.47
C THR A 20 23.69 -5.05 3.28
N LYS A 21 24.39 -5.74 4.18
CA LYS A 21 25.83 -6.01 4.03
C LYS A 21 26.18 -6.69 2.69
N ASP A 22 25.25 -7.46 2.16
CA ASP A 22 25.38 -8.20 0.90
C ASP A 22 24.96 -7.34 -0.31
N ASN A 23 24.88 -6.01 -0.13
CA ASN A 23 24.53 -5.00 -1.14
C ASN A 23 23.14 -5.17 -1.78
N ARG A 24 22.21 -5.87 -1.11
CA ARG A 24 20.82 -5.94 -1.53
C ARG A 24 20.05 -4.71 -1.07
N TRP A 25 19.28 -4.13 -1.99
CA TRP A 25 18.33 -3.06 -1.71
C TRP A 25 17.08 -3.65 -1.02
N VAL A 26 16.75 -3.15 0.16
CA VAL A 26 15.58 -3.55 0.94
C VAL A 26 14.82 -2.33 1.44
N GLU A 27 13.51 -2.44 1.45
CA GLU A 27 12.60 -1.48 2.08
C GLU A 27 12.39 -1.93 3.53
N VAL A 28 12.71 -1.07 4.50
CA VAL A 28 12.58 -1.38 5.92
C VAL A 28 11.56 -0.47 6.55
N ILE A 29 10.64 -1.04 7.34
CA ILE A 29 9.80 -0.30 8.26
C ILE A 29 10.44 -0.33 9.65
N LEU A 30 10.63 0.85 10.24
CA LEU A 30 11.23 1.01 11.56
C LEU A 30 10.22 1.57 12.54
N ASN A 31 10.11 0.87 13.67
CA ASN A 31 9.43 1.33 14.86
C ASN A 31 10.49 1.58 15.94
N ALA A 32 10.48 2.77 16.54
CA ALA A 32 11.45 3.18 17.55
C ALA A 32 10.72 3.75 18.77
N THR A 33 11.00 3.16 19.94
CA THR A 33 10.40 3.54 21.23
C THR A 33 11.50 3.89 22.23
N PRO A 34 11.39 4.99 22.99
CA PRO A 34 12.30 5.28 24.09
C PRO A 34 12.28 4.14 25.12
N ARG A 35 13.47 3.75 25.58
CA ARG A 35 13.61 2.86 26.72
C ARG A 35 13.92 3.69 27.96
N THR A 36 13.10 3.56 28.99
CA THR A 36 13.26 4.27 30.27
C THR A 36 13.70 3.33 31.39
N ASP A 37 14.45 3.88 32.35
CA ASP A 37 14.78 3.22 33.62
C ASP A 37 13.63 3.39 34.65
N VAL A 38 13.73 2.73 35.81
CA VAL A 38 12.73 2.78 36.90
C VAL A 38 12.45 4.21 37.40
N SER A 39 13.38 5.15 37.19
CA SER A 39 13.22 6.56 37.53
C SER A 39 12.61 7.42 36.40
N GLY A 40 12.17 6.82 35.29
CA GLY A 40 11.59 7.52 34.14
C GLY A 40 12.60 8.22 33.22
N ARG A 41 13.91 8.09 33.47
CA ARG A 41 14.96 8.65 32.61
C ARG A 41 15.14 7.79 31.36
N ILE A 42 15.26 8.42 30.19
CA ILE A 42 15.54 7.71 28.93
C ILE A 42 16.98 7.21 28.97
N VAL A 43 17.15 5.89 28.89
CA VAL A 43 18.45 5.19 28.89
C VAL A 43 18.82 4.62 27.53
N GLY A 44 17.92 4.70 26.55
CA GLY A 44 18.19 4.29 25.17
C GLY A 44 16.95 4.25 24.30
N VAL A 45 17.07 3.59 23.16
CA VAL A 45 15.97 3.38 22.20
C VAL A 45 15.89 1.90 21.86
N LEU A 46 14.68 1.37 21.86
CA LEU A 46 14.37 0.08 21.26
C LEU A 46 13.87 0.31 19.83
N GLY A 47 14.65 -0.14 18.85
CA GLY A 47 14.27 -0.10 17.44
C GLY A 47 13.95 -1.50 16.92
N VAL A 48 12.81 -1.66 16.24
CA VAL A 48 12.45 -2.87 15.50
C VAL A 48 12.35 -2.49 14.03
N GLY A 49 13.29 -2.98 13.23
CA GLY A 49 13.29 -2.88 11.78
C GLY A 49 12.78 -4.18 11.17
N GLN A 50 11.79 -4.09 10.29
CA GLN A 50 11.28 -5.23 9.53
C GLN A 50 11.47 -4.96 8.03
N ASP A 51 12.05 -5.93 7.33
CA ASP A 51 12.10 -5.91 5.87
C ASP A 51 10.67 -6.11 5.32
N ILE A 52 10.21 -5.13 4.55
CA ILE A 52 8.89 -5.11 3.90
C ILE A 52 9.00 -5.16 2.38
N THR A 53 10.17 -5.45 1.83
CA THR A 53 10.43 -5.46 0.38
C THR A 53 9.49 -6.42 -0.34
N GLU A 54 9.40 -7.67 0.14
CA GLU A 54 8.54 -8.69 -0.46
C GLU A 54 7.07 -8.31 -0.36
N ARG A 55 6.65 -7.79 0.80
CA ARG A 55 5.27 -7.33 1.02
C ARG A 55 4.91 -6.21 0.05
N LYS A 56 5.75 -5.18 -0.08
CA LYS A 56 5.55 -4.07 -1.01
C LYS A 56 5.54 -4.55 -2.46
N LEU A 57 6.38 -5.52 -2.82
CA LEU A 57 6.41 -6.08 -4.16
C LEU A 57 5.08 -6.77 -4.50
N VAL A 58 4.56 -7.58 -3.59
CA VAL A 58 3.25 -8.25 -3.76
C VAL A 58 2.11 -7.22 -3.84
N GLU A 59 2.10 -6.21 -2.99
CA GLU A 59 1.09 -5.14 -3.03
C GLU A 59 1.16 -4.35 -4.35
N LYS A 60 2.37 -4.00 -4.81
CA LYS A 60 2.58 -3.31 -6.09
C LYS A 60 2.14 -4.16 -7.27
N GLU A 61 2.44 -5.46 -7.24
CA GLU A 61 2.06 -6.39 -8.30
C GLU A 61 0.55 -6.57 -8.38
N LYS A 62 -0.15 -6.68 -7.24
CA LYS A 62 -1.62 -6.69 -7.20
C LYS A 62 -2.21 -5.43 -7.85
N THR A 63 -1.70 -4.27 -7.48
CA THR A 63 -2.16 -2.98 -8.05
C THR A 63 -1.87 -2.90 -9.55
N ARG A 64 -0.70 -3.38 -10.00
CA ARG A 64 -0.34 -3.44 -11.41
C ARG A 64 -1.31 -4.32 -12.20
N ILE A 65 -1.54 -5.54 -11.72
CA ILE A 65 -2.46 -6.49 -12.37
C ILE A 65 -3.89 -5.94 -12.40
N ALA A 66 -4.38 -5.32 -11.32
CA ALA A 66 -5.70 -4.71 -11.29
C ALA A 66 -5.83 -3.57 -12.31
N ALA A 67 -4.82 -2.70 -12.42
CA ALA A 67 -4.80 -1.62 -13.41
C ALA A 67 -4.74 -2.15 -14.85
N GLU A 68 -3.99 -3.23 -15.10
CA GLU A 68 -3.93 -3.89 -16.40
C GLU A 68 -5.27 -4.52 -16.79
N LEU A 69 -5.95 -5.18 -15.86
CA LEU A 69 -7.28 -5.74 -16.10
C LEU A 69 -8.31 -4.65 -16.46
N LEU A 70 -8.32 -3.53 -15.73
CA LEU A 70 -9.19 -2.40 -16.03
C LEU A 70 -8.89 -1.83 -17.43
N THR A 71 -7.60 -1.63 -17.74
CA THR A 71 -7.18 -1.14 -19.06
C THR A 71 -7.60 -2.08 -20.18
N LEU A 72 -7.46 -3.39 -19.97
CA LEU A 72 -7.90 -4.41 -20.92
C LEU A 72 -9.41 -4.32 -21.14
N ILE A 73 -10.21 -4.35 -20.07
CA ILE A 73 -11.68 -4.25 -20.11
C ILE A 73 -12.14 -2.99 -20.86
N ASP A 74 -11.49 -1.86 -20.63
CA ASP A 74 -11.82 -0.59 -21.29
C ASP A 74 -11.38 -0.52 -22.76
N SER A 75 -10.34 -1.26 -23.13
CA SER A 75 -9.86 -1.36 -24.52
C SER A 75 -10.69 -2.32 -25.38
N VAL A 76 -11.46 -3.23 -24.77
CA VAL A 76 -12.29 -4.18 -25.51
C VAL A 76 -13.43 -3.44 -26.22
N ASN A 77 -13.57 -3.68 -27.53
CA ASN A 77 -14.67 -3.14 -28.33
C ASN A 77 -16.00 -3.90 -28.13
N ALA A 78 -16.29 -4.35 -26.91
CA ALA A 78 -17.52 -5.02 -26.52
C ALA A 78 -18.01 -4.44 -25.18
N PRO A 79 -19.33 -4.23 -25.02
CA PRO A 79 -19.91 -3.85 -23.73
C PRO A 79 -19.60 -4.90 -22.67
N ILE A 80 -18.96 -4.47 -21.59
CA ILE A 80 -18.71 -5.29 -20.41
C ILE A 80 -19.31 -4.55 -19.22
N PHE A 81 -20.12 -5.27 -18.45
CA PHE A 81 -20.63 -4.81 -17.17
C PHE A 81 -20.76 -6.00 -16.21
N GLY A 82 -20.57 -5.72 -14.93
CA GLY A 82 -20.67 -6.69 -13.85
C GLY A 82 -21.89 -6.40 -12.99
N VAL A 83 -22.50 -7.44 -12.43
CA VAL A 83 -23.60 -7.34 -11.48
C VAL A 83 -23.26 -8.10 -10.21
N ASP A 84 -23.63 -7.53 -9.06
CA ASP A 84 -23.47 -8.19 -7.77
C ASP A 84 -24.58 -9.23 -7.50
N VAL A 85 -24.52 -9.88 -6.34
CA VAL A 85 -25.50 -10.90 -5.91
C VAL A 85 -26.91 -10.34 -5.68
N PHE A 86 -27.05 -9.02 -5.58
CA PHE A 86 -28.32 -8.31 -5.43
C PHE A 86 -28.82 -7.73 -6.75
N GLY A 87 -28.06 -7.89 -7.85
CA GLY A 87 -28.39 -7.40 -9.18
C GLY A 87 -27.97 -5.95 -9.46
N HIS A 88 -27.19 -5.31 -8.57
CA HIS A 88 -26.67 -3.97 -8.82
C HIS A 88 -25.46 -4.02 -9.74
N VAL A 89 -25.37 -3.06 -10.66
CA VAL A 89 -24.21 -2.92 -11.55
C VAL A 89 -23.03 -2.40 -10.74
N ASN A 90 -21.88 -3.07 -10.83
CA ASN A 90 -20.66 -2.68 -10.12
C ASN A 90 -19.45 -2.48 -11.04
N GLU A 91 -19.51 -3.02 -12.25
CA GLU A 91 -18.47 -2.84 -13.28
C GLU A 91 -19.12 -2.28 -14.54
N TRP A 92 -18.45 -1.31 -15.18
CA TRP A 92 -18.97 -0.63 -16.36
C TRP A 92 -17.82 -0.13 -17.23
N ASN A 93 -17.61 -0.75 -18.40
CA ASN A 93 -16.51 -0.37 -19.29
C ASN A 93 -16.87 0.79 -20.24
N ASN A 94 -15.84 1.40 -20.82
CA ASN A 94 -16.01 2.52 -21.76
C ASN A 94 -16.95 2.21 -22.94
N LYS A 95 -16.95 0.97 -23.44
CA LYS A 95 -17.82 0.60 -24.55
C LYS A 95 -19.30 0.54 -24.15
N SER A 96 -19.61 0.05 -22.96
CA SER A 96 -20.96 0.09 -22.39
C SER A 96 -21.47 1.53 -22.30
N ALA A 97 -20.65 2.44 -21.76
CA ALA A 97 -20.99 3.86 -21.69
C ALA A 97 -21.24 4.49 -23.07
N ALA A 98 -20.38 4.17 -24.05
CA ALA A 98 -20.51 4.69 -25.41
C ALA A 98 -21.77 4.20 -26.14
N ILE A 99 -22.25 2.99 -25.84
CA ILE A 99 -23.44 2.43 -26.49
C ILE A 99 -24.73 2.87 -25.80
N THR A 100 -24.77 2.85 -24.47
CA THR A 100 -26.01 3.18 -23.74
C THR A 100 -26.17 4.68 -23.46
N GLY A 101 -25.06 5.43 -23.46
CA GLY A 101 -25.02 6.85 -23.13
C GLY A 101 -24.88 7.16 -21.64
N PHE A 102 -24.82 6.15 -20.76
CA PHE A 102 -24.66 6.32 -19.31
C PHE A 102 -23.21 6.14 -18.88
N ALA A 103 -22.69 7.08 -18.10
CA ALA A 103 -21.38 6.97 -17.48
C ALA A 103 -21.39 5.93 -16.34
N ARG A 104 -20.21 5.46 -15.93
CA ARG A 104 -20.05 4.48 -14.85
C ARG A 104 -20.66 4.98 -13.54
N GLU A 105 -20.61 6.30 -13.32
CA GLU A 105 -21.11 6.96 -12.11
C GLU A 105 -22.65 7.12 -12.11
N GLU A 106 -23.30 6.84 -13.24
CA GLU A 106 -24.76 7.00 -13.43
C GLU A 106 -25.53 5.68 -13.37
N VAL A 107 -24.82 4.54 -13.27
CA VAL A 107 -25.39 3.18 -13.25
C VAL A 107 -25.25 2.49 -11.90
#